data_AF-A0A9P9HAI7-F1
#
_entry.id   AF-A0A9P9HAI7-F1
#
_cell.length_a   1.000
_cell.length_b   1.000
_cell.length_c   1.000
_cell.angle_alpha   90.00
_cell.angle_beta   90.00
_cell.angle_gamma   90.00
#
_symmetry.space_group_name_H-M   'P 1'
#
loop_
_entity.id
_entity.type
_entity.pdbx_description
1 polymer ?
#
loop_
_entity_poly.entity_id
_entity_poly.type
_entity_poly.pdbx_seq_one_letter_code
_entity_poly.pdbx_strand_id
1 'polypeptide(L)'
;MADLTTDSIPNAVAISTPLITHAPDFARETRLSTEEWKAGLGFLVQVSHPLTRDATNTAQESILLSDVLGLSLLGSVLGPFHTHDAPEVPHGDPIPSDDKEQPLFYLCTVKDCQEDPIESVKHSDRLEPAGRAILSTNSDGKLQSKVIIPVSYPIPSGGPVGKLLTRLHRHYWRPAHMHFLFVKDGWYDLITALCIDPDPYLTSDAVFGVKSSLIVKLQKISEELANHYNIPQGMELLTYDFVLITSDESARPRDKKALGNIFPCRECALVNHLPVPDLNSTKRENLDSQNTSNTVIYGFQEP
;
A
#
# COMPACT_ATOMS: atom_id res chain seq x y z
N MET A 1 -7.00 19.27 -4.39
CA MET A 1 -5.96 18.89 -5.37
C MET A 1 -4.66 19.50 -4.89
N ALA A 2 -3.56 18.76 -4.92
CA ALA A 2 -2.24 19.34 -4.65
C ALA A 2 -1.91 20.35 -5.76
N ASP A 3 -1.51 21.55 -5.36
CA ASP A 3 -1.15 22.63 -6.27
C ASP A 3 0.35 22.55 -6.57
N LEU A 4 0.70 22.16 -7.79
CA LEU A 4 2.09 22.03 -8.26
C LEU A 4 2.84 23.38 -8.32
N THR A 5 2.15 24.51 -8.13
CA THR A 5 2.76 25.86 -8.07
C THR A 5 3.11 26.29 -6.65
N THR A 6 2.79 25.47 -5.65
CA THR A 6 3.13 25.72 -4.23
C THR A 6 4.23 24.76 -3.76
N ASP A 7 5.04 25.19 -2.79
CA ASP A 7 6.04 24.35 -2.08
C ASP A 7 5.42 23.17 -1.29
N SER A 8 4.17 22.80 -1.56
CA SER A 8 3.42 21.73 -0.88
C SER A 8 3.91 20.33 -1.23
N ILE A 9 4.71 20.17 -2.29
CA ILE A 9 5.44 18.93 -2.59
C ILE A 9 6.94 19.22 -2.44
N PRO A 10 7.54 18.94 -1.28
CA PRO A 10 8.93 19.31 -0.94
C PRO A 10 9.98 18.84 -1.97
N ASN A 11 9.63 17.88 -2.83
CA ASN A 11 10.51 17.23 -3.80
C ASN A 11 9.96 17.23 -5.24
N ALA A 12 9.05 18.15 -5.60
CA ALA A 12 8.41 18.16 -6.93
C ALA A 12 9.42 18.11 -8.10
N VAL A 13 10.51 18.88 -8.00
CA VAL A 13 11.58 18.93 -9.01
C VAL A 13 12.33 17.59 -9.10
N ALA A 14 12.66 16.99 -7.96
CA ALA A 14 13.39 15.73 -7.89
C ALA A 14 12.58 14.54 -8.44
N ILE A 15 11.25 14.55 -8.29
CA ILE A 15 10.36 13.52 -8.85
C ILE A 15 10.08 13.77 -10.34
N SER A 16 9.91 15.04 -10.74
CA SER A 16 9.61 15.39 -12.13
C SER A 16 10.77 15.10 -13.08
N THR A 17 12.01 15.23 -12.62
CA THR A 17 13.20 15.05 -13.46
C THR A 17 13.35 13.63 -14.02
N PRO A 18 13.28 12.55 -13.21
CA PRO A 18 13.25 11.18 -13.73
C PRO A 18 12.03 10.91 -14.62
N LEU A 19 10.84 11.41 -14.27
CA LEU A 19 9.64 11.22 -15.08
C LEU A 19 9.79 11.80 -16.50
N ILE A 20 10.30 13.04 -16.59
CA ILE A 20 10.60 13.72 -17.87
C ILE A 20 11.68 12.97 -18.66
N THR A 21 12.55 12.21 -18.00
CA THR A 21 13.56 11.37 -18.66
C THR A 21 12.94 10.07 -19.19
N HIS A 22 12.16 9.36 -18.36
CA HIS A 22 11.61 8.04 -18.71
C HIS A 22 10.47 8.10 -19.74
N ALA A 23 9.63 9.14 -19.73
CA ALA A 23 8.50 9.21 -20.65
C ALA A 23 8.93 9.30 -22.14
N PRO A 24 9.90 10.15 -22.53
CA PRO A 24 10.44 10.13 -23.89
C PRO A 24 11.19 8.85 -24.24
N ASP A 25 11.88 8.22 -23.29
CA ASP A 25 12.57 6.95 -23.51
C ASP A 25 11.57 5.83 -23.87
N PHE A 26 10.46 5.73 -23.13
CA PHE A 26 9.35 4.83 -23.44
C PHE A 26 8.76 5.09 -24.84
N ALA A 27 8.56 6.36 -25.21
CA ALA A 27 8.05 6.72 -26.53
C ALA A 27 9.02 6.31 -27.66
N ARG A 28 10.33 6.44 -27.44
CA ARG A 28 11.36 6.02 -28.40
C ARG A 28 11.45 4.50 -28.51
N GLU A 29 11.41 3.79 -27.39
CA GLU A 29 11.42 2.33 -27.32
C GLU A 29 10.25 1.71 -28.09
N THR A 30 9.05 2.24 -27.88
CA THR A 30 7.81 1.74 -28.52
C THR A 30 7.59 2.28 -29.93
N ARG A 31 8.41 3.25 -30.38
CA ARG A 31 8.21 4.00 -31.63
C ARG A 31 6.80 4.58 -31.74
N LEU A 32 6.34 5.19 -30.65
CA LEU A 32 4.98 5.70 -30.48
C LEU A 32 4.59 6.62 -31.65
N SER A 33 3.56 6.24 -32.39
CA SER A 33 3.01 7.06 -33.47
C SER A 33 2.14 8.18 -32.93
N THR A 34 1.85 9.19 -33.78
CA THR A 34 0.94 10.29 -33.42
C THR A 34 -0.47 9.80 -33.06
N GLU A 35 -0.97 8.77 -33.75
CA GLU A 35 -2.32 8.24 -33.48
C GLU A 35 -2.37 7.45 -32.17
N GLU A 36 -1.34 6.65 -31.87
CA GLU A 36 -1.22 5.96 -30.57
C GLU A 36 -1.04 6.96 -29.42
N TRP A 37 -0.26 8.03 -29.64
CA TRP A 37 -0.11 9.11 -28.67
C TRP A 37 -1.45 9.79 -28.37
N LYS A 38 -2.23 10.16 -29.40
CA LYS A 38 -3.58 10.72 -29.21
C LYS A 38 -4.50 9.75 -28.46
N ALA A 39 -4.46 8.46 -28.81
CA ALA A 39 -5.25 7.44 -28.12
C ALA A 39 -4.86 7.31 -26.64
N GLY A 40 -3.56 7.34 -26.33
CA GLY A 40 -3.04 7.34 -24.96
C GLY A 40 -3.50 8.55 -24.14
N LEU A 41 -3.45 9.76 -24.73
CA LEU A 41 -4.01 10.95 -24.08
C LEU A 41 -5.53 10.83 -23.87
N GLY A 42 -6.26 10.34 -24.87
CA GLY A 42 -7.70 10.09 -24.76
C GLY A 42 -8.04 9.07 -23.66
N PHE A 43 -7.20 8.06 -23.45
CA PHE A 43 -7.32 7.11 -22.35
C PHE A 43 -7.11 7.79 -20.98
N LEU A 44 -6.06 8.60 -20.82
CA LEU A 44 -5.81 9.32 -19.58
C LEU A 44 -6.94 10.30 -19.23
N VAL A 45 -7.48 10.99 -20.24
CA VAL A 45 -8.67 11.85 -20.06
C VAL A 45 -9.85 11.03 -19.56
N GLN A 46 -10.15 9.87 -20.16
CA GLN A 46 -11.24 8.98 -19.71
C GLN A 46 -11.06 8.50 -18.28
N VAL A 47 -9.83 8.12 -17.90
CA VAL A 47 -9.49 7.69 -16.53
C VAL A 47 -9.68 8.83 -15.51
N SER A 48 -9.45 10.08 -15.92
CA SER A 48 -9.60 11.27 -15.07
C SER A 48 -11.02 11.86 -15.04
N HIS A 49 -11.93 11.38 -15.89
CA HIS A 49 -13.19 12.08 -16.20
C HIS A 49 -14.20 12.05 -15.04
N PRO A 50 -14.91 13.16 -14.72
CA PRO A 50 -15.87 13.18 -13.61
C PRO A 50 -17.10 12.28 -13.77
N LEU A 51 -17.49 11.91 -14.99
CA LEU A 51 -18.63 11.00 -15.23
C LEU A 51 -18.34 9.52 -14.97
N THR A 52 -17.09 9.14 -14.65
CA THR A 52 -16.78 7.85 -14.02
C THR A 52 -16.95 7.91 -12.50
N ARG A 53 -17.40 9.06 -11.95
CA ARG A 53 -17.73 9.25 -10.54
C ARG A 53 -19.22 9.00 -10.35
N ASP A 54 -19.58 7.81 -9.88
CA ASP A 54 -20.86 7.68 -9.20
C ASP A 54 -20.79 8.43 -7.86
N ALA A 55 -21.92 8.96 -7.39
CA ALA A 55 -21.99 9.89 -6.26
C ALA A 55 -21.47 9.31 -4.93
N THR A 56 -21.18 8.01 -4.88
CA THR A 56 -20.66 7.27 -3.72
C THR A 56 -19.19 6.87 -3.83
N ASN A 57 -18.52 7.06 -4.98
CA ASN A 57 -17.16 6.51 -5.22
C ASN A 57 -16.21 7.48 -5.94
N THR A 58 -15.92 8.60 -5.28
CA THR A 58 -15.17 9.73 -5.83
C THR A 58 -13.65 9.56 -5.68
N ALA A 59 -13.00 8.71 -6.49
CA ALA A 59 -11.55 8.75 -6.84
C ALA A 59 -11.03 7.51 -7.63
N GLN A 60 -11.88 6.54 -7.97
CA GLN A 60 -11.39 5.16 -8.15
C GLN A 60 -10.58 4.86 -9.41
N GLU A 61 -10.92 5.38 -10.59
CA GLU A 61 -10.33 4.85 -11.84
C GLU A 61 -8.84 5.21 -12.00
N SER A 62 -8.41 6.37 -11.51
CA SER A 62 -6.99 6.76 -11.53
C SER A 62 -6.15 5.95 -10.52
N ILE A 63 -6.73 5.66 -9.36
CA ILE A 63 -6.13 4.77 -8.35
C ILE A 63 -6.08 3.35 -8.90
N LEU A 64 -7.15 2.88 -9.53
CA LEU A 64 -7.21 1.57 -10.16
C LEU A 64 -6.18 1.43 -11.29
N LEU A 65 -5.97 2.48 -12.09
CA LEU A 65 -4.89 2.51 -13.06
C LEU A 65 -3.52 2.35 -12.38
N SER A 66 -3.28 3.08 -11.28
CA SER A 66 -2.06 2.93 -10.47
C SER A 66 -1.90 1.49 -9.94
N ASP A 67 -2.98 0.88 -9.46
CA ASP A 67 -3.02 -0.48 -8.92
C ASP A 67 -2.67 -1.52 -9.99
N VAL A 68 -3.32 -1.47 -11.16
CA VAL A 68 -3.10 -2.47 -12.23
C VAL A 68 -1.79 -2.29 -12.99
N LEU A 69 -1.11 -1.15 -12.81
CA LEU A 69 0.26 -0.89 -13.25
C LEU A 69 1.29 -1.25 -12.17
N GLY A 70 0.85 -1.59 -10.95
CA GLY A 70 1.72 -1.95 -9.82
C GLY A 70 2.37 -0.76 -9.10
N LEU A 71 1.97 0.47 -9.40
CA LEU A 71 2.52 1.68 -8.78
C LEU A 71 2.11 1.81 -7.32
N SER A 72 0.87 1.45 -6.98
CA SER A 72 0.37 1.54 -5.60
C SER A 72 1.11 0.62 -4.62
N LEU A 73 1.71 -0.47 -5.10
CA LEU A 73 2.56 -1.34 -4.29
C LEU A 73 3.81 -0.66 -3.75
N LEU A 74 4.29 0.37 -4.45
CA LEU A 74 5.51 1.08 -4.12
C LEU A 74 5.27 2.19 -3.08
N GLY A 75 4.01 2.57 -2.84
CA GLY A 75 3.65 3.70 -1.98
C GLY A 75 2.67 3.37 -0.84
N SER A 76 1.51 2.79 -1.16
CA SER A 76 0.46 2.48 -0.18
C SER A 76 -0.61 1.57 -0.81
N VAL A 77 -0.85 0.40 -0.21
CA VAL A 77 -1.86 -0.58 -0.68
C VAL A 77 -3.14 -0.48 0.16
N LEU A 78 -3.59 0.75 0.42
CA LEU A 78 -4.90 0.95 1.06
C LEU A 78 -6.07 0.54 0.14
N GLY A 79 -5.82 0.48 -1.18
CA GLY A 79 -6.86 0.29 -2.19
C GLY A 79 -7.83 1.49 -2.22
N PRO A 80 -8.72 1.59 -3.22
CA PRO A 80 -9.56 2.77 -3.43
C PRO A 80 -10.74 2.88 -2.45
N PHE A 81 -10.61 2.22 -1.33
CA PHE A 81 -11.75 1.63 -0.72
C PHE A 81 -11.75 1.98 0.81
N HIS A 82 -10.62 2.10 1.52
CA HIS A 82 -10.63 2.36 2.97
C HIS A 82 -11.48 3.59 3.38
N THR A 83 -12.31 3.46 4.42
CA THR A 83 -13.07 4.59 4.99
C THR A 83 -12.86 4.67 6.51
N HIS A 84 -13.03 5.88 7.06
CA HIS A 84 -12.68 6.21 8.45
C HIS A 84 -13.83 6.00 9.46
N ASP A 85 -14.94 5.39 9.03
CA ASP A 85 -16.19 5.25 9.78
C ASP A 85 -16.43 3.83 10.33
N ALA A 86 -15.39 2.99 10.37
CA ALA A 86 -15.48 1.66 10.94
C ALA A 86 -15.78 1.71 12.46
N PRO A 87 -16.68 0.86 12.99
CA PRO A 87 -17.02 0.85 14.40
C PRO A 87 -15.86 0.29 15.24
N GLU A 88 -15.63 0.86 16.43
CA GLU A 88 -14.77 0.22 17.43
C GLU A 88 -15.46 -1.02 17.99
N VAL A 89 -14.77 -2.16 18.01
CA VAL A 89 -15.27 -3.45 18.49
C VAL A 89 -14.39 -3.92 19.66
N PRO A 90 -14.97 -4.40 20.78
CA PRO A 90 -14.19 -4.97 21.87
C PRO A 90 -13.35 -6.17 21.43
N HIS A 91 -12.25 -6.43 22.13
CA HIS A 91 -11.37 -7.55 21.83
C HIS A 91 -12.12 -8.89 21.91
N GLY A 92 -12.07 -9.68 20.84
CA GLY A 92 -12.75 -10.98 20.75
C GLY A 92 -14.22 -10.95 20.34
N ASP A 93 -14.86 -9.78 20.30
CA ASP A 93 -16.23 -9.66 19.80
C ASP A 93 -16.27 -9.85 18.28
N PRO A 94 -17.38 -10.39 17.71
CA PRO A 94 -17.50 -10.60 16.28
C PRO A 94 -17.54 -9.28 15.52
N ILE A 95 -16.86 -9.23 14.37
CA ILE A 95 -17.01 -8.13 13.42
C ILE A 95 -18.41 -8.23 12.79
N PRO A 96 -19.18 -7.13 12.70
CA PRO A 96 -20.49 -7.15 12.04
C PRO A 96 -20.39 -7.69 10.61
N SER A 97 -21.17 -8.73 10.31
CA SER A 97 -21.13 -9.40 9.01
C SER A 97 -22.44 -10.11 8.72
N ASP A 98 -22.71 -10.47 7.46
CA ASP A 98 -23.91 -11.22 7.09
C ASP A 98 -23.84 -12.68 7.59
N ASP A 99 -24.84 -13.13 8.35
CA ASP A 99 -24.89 -14.44 9.04
C ASP A 99 -24.85 -15.70 8.14
N LYS A 100 -24.72 -15.55 6.82
CA LYS A 100 -24.89 -16.65 5.85
C LYS A 100 -23.58 -17.27 5.34
N GLU A 101 -22.44 -16.73 5.72
CA GLU A 101 -21.14 -17.14 5.17
C GLU A 101 -20.31 -17.96 6.16
N GLN A 102 -19.23 -18.58 5.68
CA GLN A 102 -18.41 -19.49 6.50
C GLN A 102 -17.59 -18.70 7.55
N PRO A 103 -17.74 -19.01 8.85
CA PRO A 103 -17.04 -18.28 9.89
C PRO A 103 -15.55 -18.64 9.95
N LEU A 104 -14.75 -17.63 10.23
CA LEU A 104 -13.31 -17.68 10.44
C LEU A 104 -13.00 -17.01 11.78
N PHE A 105 -12.23 -17.68 12.62
CA PHE A 105 -11.59 -17.03 13.75
C PHE A 105 -10.18 -16.62 13.35
N TYR A 106 -9.82 -15.34 13.51
CA TYR A 106 -8.43 -14.94 13.34
C TYR A 106 -7.81 -14.63 14.70
N LEU A 107 -6.56 -15.04 14.86
CA LEU A 107 -5.74 -14.81 16.04
C LEU A 107 -4.35 -14.38 15.58
N CYS A 108 -4.09 -13.08 15.64
CA CYS A 108 -2.83 -12.50 15.21
C CYS A 108 -2.09 -11.89 16.40
N THR A 109 -0.77 -11.78 16.26
CA THR A 109 0.08 -11.08 17.24
C THR A 109 0.74 -9.90 16.57
N VAL A 110 0.90 -8.79 17.28
CA VAL A 110 1.67 -7.64 16.84
C VAL A 110 2.85 -7.46 17.78
N LYS A 111 4.06 -7.54 17.22
CA LYS A 111 5.33 -7.46 17.96
C LYS A 111 6.31 -6.52 17.27
N ASP A 112 7.38 -6.17 17.95
CA ASP A 112 8.48 -5.41 17.38
C ASP A 112 9.60 -6.32 16.85
N CYS A 113 10.70 -5.72 16.37
CA CYS A 113 11.86 -6.47 15.87
C CYS A 113 12.67 -7.21 16.95
N GLN A 114 12.39 -6.96 18.23
CA GLN A 114 12.97 -7.67 19.38
C GLN A 114 12.04 -8.77 19.91
N GLU A 115 10.92 -9.01 19.23
CA GLU A 115 9.84 -9.96 19.60
C GLU A 115 9.01 -9.50 20.82
N ASP A 116 9.13 -8.23 21.23
CA ASP A 116 8.33 -7.68 22.31
C ASP A 116 6.90 -7.35 21.83
N PRO A 117 5.85 -7.70 22.59
CA PRO A 117 4.47 -7.46 22.20
C PRO A 117 4.13 -5.97 22.21
N ILE A 118 3.33 -5.53 21.23
CA ILE A 118 2.88 -4.14 21.12
C ILE A 118 1.40 -4.05 21.47
N GLU A 119 1.09 -3.50 22.65
CA GLU A 119 -0.27 -3.24 23.13
C GLU A 119 -0.90 -1.99 22.48
N SER A 120 -2.23 -1.90 22.45
CA SER A 120 -2.98 -0.72 21.99
C SER A 120 -2.68 -0.27 20.56
N VAL A 121 -2.38 -1.21 19.67
CA VAL A 121 -2.28 -0.95 18.22
C VAL A 121 -3.69 -1.01 17.64
N LYS A 122 -4.14 0.07 16.99
CA LYS A 122 -5.45 0.09 16.32
C LYS A 122 -5.37 -0.60 14.96
N HIS A 123 -6.31 -1.49 14.69
CA HIS A 123 -6.47 -2.21 13.42
C HIS A 123 -7.81 -1.89 12.77
N SER A 124 -7.87 -1.60 11.46
CA SER A 124 -9.13 -1.52 10.68
C SER A 124 -9.16 -2.49 9.48
N ASP A 125 -10.29 -3.18 9.24
CA ASP A 125 -10.53 -4.03 8.05
C ASP A 125 -11.71 -3.52 7.19
N ARG A 126 -11.60 -3.80 5.88
CA ARG A 126 -12.55 -3.69 4.75
C ARG A 126 -13.52 -2.49 4.72
N LEU A 127 -14.59 -2.61 3.91
CA LEU A 127 -14.89 -1.60 2.90
C LEU A 127 -16.34 -1.40 2.43
N GLU A 128 -17.26 -2.23 2.87
CA GLU A 128 -18.68 -1.87 2.86
C GLU A 128 -19.16 -1.94 4.32
N PRO A 129 -20.39 -1.53 4.67
CA PRO A 129 -20.83 -1.45 6.07
C PRO A 129 -20.72 -2.77 6.86
N ALA A 130 -20.55 -3.90 6.17
CA ALA A 130 -20.30 -5.22 6.75
C ALA A 130 -18.82 -5.64 6.57
N GLY A 131 -18.24 -6.25 7.60
CA GLY A 131 -16.89 -6.80 7.60
C GLY A 131 -15.81 -5.82 8.05
N ARG A 132 -16.15 -4.84 8.91
CA ARG A 132 -15.21 -3.84 9.42
C ARG A 132 -15.24 -3.70 10.94
N ALA A 133 -14.07 -3.57 11.54
CA ALA A 133 -13.94 -3.21 12.94
C ALA A 133 -12.64 -2.46 13.19
N ILE A 134 -12.67 -1.52 14.12
CA ILE A 134 -11.48 -1.00 14.79
C ILE A 134 -11.26 -1.84 16.05
N LEU A 135 -10.16 -2.57 16.08
CA LEU A 135 -9.76 -3.42 17.21
C LEU A 135 -8.42 -2.92 17.77
N SER A 136 -8.20 -3.14 19.07
CA SER A 136 -6.93 -2.82 19.72
C SER A 136 -6.25 -4.08 20.23
N THR A 137 -4.93 -4.16 20.10
CA THR A 137 -4.17 -5.25 20.71
C THR A 137 -4.21 -5.18 22.24
N ASN A 138 -4.25 -6.34 22.89
CA ASN A 138 -4.15 -6.44 24.35
C ASN A 138 -2.68 -6.33 24.82
N SER A 139 -2.44 -6.48 26.13
CA SER A 139 -1.10 -6.43 26.75
C SER A 139 -0.11 -7.45 26.19
N ASP A 140 -0.59 -8.56 25.63
CA ASP A 140 0.24 -9.59 25.00
C ASP A 140 0.44 -9.34 23.49
N GLY A 141 0.02 -8.18 22.98
CA GLY A 141 0.08 -7.85 21.55
C GLY A 141 -0.92 -8.61 20.69
N LYS A 142 -1.87 -9.33 21.28
CA LYS A 142 -2.82 -10.18 20.53
C LYS A 142 -3.98 -9.37 19.98
N LEU A 143 -4.35 -9.68 18.74
CA LEU A 143 -5.53 -9.20 18.03
C LEU A 143 -6.37 -10.40 17.60
N GLN A 144 -7.65 -10.42 17.98
CA GLN A 144 -8.52 -11.54 17.64
C GLN A 144 -9.96 -11.10 17.41
N SER A 145 -10.64 -11.78 16.49
CA SER A 145 -12.09 -11.63 16.29
C SER A 145 -12.65 -12.74 15.39
N LYS A 146 -13.97 -12.89 15.40
CA LYS A 146 -14.72 -13.71 14.45
C LYS A 146 -15.04 -12.87 13.23
N VAL A 147 -14.71 -13.40 12.06
CA VAL A 147 -14.97 -12.81 10.75
C VAL A 147 -15.52 -13.89 9.82
N ILE A 148 -15.71 -13.52 8.55
CA ILE A 148 -16.03 -14.48 7.49
C ILE A 148 -14.78 -14.75 6.67
N ILE A 149 -14.63 -15.98 6.16
CA ILE A 149 -13.60 -16.32 5.19
C ILE A 149 -13.77 -15.43 3.94
N PRO A 150 -12.80 -14.56 3.59
CA PRO A 150 -12.90 -13.74 2.41
C PRO A 150 -12.89 -14.62 1.16
N VAL A 151 -13.53 -14.12 0.11
CA VAL A 151 -13.56 -14.76 -1.21
C VAL A 151 -12.89 -13.87 -2.23
N SER A 152 -12.37 -14.50 -3.28
CA SER A 152 -11.91 -13.81 -4.49
C SER A 152 -12.99 -12.91 -5.07
N TYR A 153 -12.59 -11.74 -5.58
CA TYR A 153 -13.51 -10.80 -6.22
C TYR A 153 -12.84 -10.08 -7.41
N PRO A 154 -13.62 -9.68 -8.43
CA PRO A 154 -13.11 -8.88 -9.53
C PRO A 154 -13.03 -7.40 -9.14
N ILE A 155 -11.97 -6.72 -9.57
CA ILE A 155 -11.94 -5.25 -9.61
C ILE A 155 -12.96 -4.72 -10.63
N PRO A 156 -13.42 -3.46 -10.52
CA PRO A 156 -14.30 -2.85 -11.51
C PRO A 156 -13.73 -2.96 -12.93
N SER A 157 -14.53 -3.50 -13.85
CA SER A 157 -14.11 -3.80 -15.23
C SER A 157 -14.89 -3.04 -16.31
N GLY A 158 -15.91 -2.26 -15.93
CA GLY A 158 -16.70 -1.46 -16.87
C GLY A 158 -16.01 -0.19 -17.38
N GLY A 159 -14.96 0.25 -16.68
CA GLY A 159 -14.23 1.49 -16.96
C GLY A 159 -13.12 1.36 -18.02
N PRO A 160 -12.44 2.47 -18.35
CA PRO A 160 -11.29 2.46 -19.24
C PRO A 160 -10.19 1.48 -18.79
N VAL A 161 -9.91 1.35 -17.49
CA VAL A 161 -8.91 0.39 -16.97
C VAL A 161 -9.34 -1.04 -17.27
N GLY A 162 -10.63 -1.35 -17.10
CA GLY A 162 -11.18 -2.66 -17.47
C GLY A 162 -10.99 -2.98 -18.96
N LYS A 163 -11.24 -2.01 -19.84
CA LYS A 163 -11.00 -2.15 -21.28
C LYS A 163 -9.51 -2.36 -21.61
N LEU A 164 -8.61 -1.68 -20.91
CA LEU A 164 -7.17 -1.86 -21.06
C LEU A 164 -6.77 -3.30 -20.70
N LEU A 165 -7.21 -3.81 -19.55
CA LEU A 165 -6.92 -5.18 -19.12
C LEU A 165 -7.49 -6.22 -20.11
N THR A 166 -8.71 -6.01 -20.63
CA THR A 166 -9.27 -6.86 -21.71
C THR A 166 -8.31 -6.92 -22.90
N ARG A 167 -7.82 -5.75 -23.34
CA ARG A 167 -6.94 -5.64 -24.50
C ARG A 167 -5.59 -6.32 -24.28
N LEU A 168 -5.12 -6.31 -23.04
CA LEU A 168 -3.89 -6.99 -22.60
C LEU A 168 -4.10 -8.48 -22.26
N HIS A 169 -5.30 -9.02 -22.47
CA HIS A 169 -5.66 -10.40 -22.12
C HIS A 169 -5.42 -10.72 -20.64
N ARG A 170 -5.62 -9.74 -19.76
CA ARG A 170 -5.54 -9.88 -18.29
C ARG A 170 -6.93 -10.05 -17.68
N HIS A 171 -7.02 -10.83 -16.61
CA HIS A 171 -8.25 -10.93 -15.82
C HIS A 171 -8.35 -9.83 -14.76
N TYR A 172 -9.52 -9.74 -14.12
CA TYR A 172 -9.85 -8.70 -13.11
C TYR A 172 -9.83 -9.21 -11.67
N TRP A 173 -9.57 -10.50 -11.47
CA TRP A 173 -9.69 -11.12 -10.16
C TRP A 173 -8.53 -10.79 -9.23
N ARG A 174 -8.88 -10.49 -7.98
CA ARG A 174 -7.98 -10.50 -6.84
C ARG A 174 -8.26 -11.75 -6.00
N PRO A 175 -7.22 -12.39 -5.45
CA PRO A 175 -7.38 -13.56 -4.57
C PRO A 175 -8.15 -13.21 -3.31
N ALA A 176 -8.66 -14.19 -2.58
CA ALA A 176 -9.19 -14.00 -1.23
C ALA A 176 -8.13 -13.36 -0.31
N HIS A 177 -8.47 -12.23 0.33
CA HIS A 177 -7.57 -11.53 1.26
C HIS A 177 -8.30 -10.77 2.36
N MET A 178 -7.60 -10.57 3.48
CA MET A 178 -8.00 -9.70 4.60
C MET A 178 -7.06 -8.49 4.68
N HIS A 179 -7.61 -7.29 4.89
CA HIS A 179 -6.81 -6.07 4.98
C HIS A 179 -6.46 -5.76 6.43
N PHE A 180 -5.27 -5.23 6.65
CA PHE A 180 -4.82 -4.76 7.96
C PHE A 180 -4.17 -3.38 7.81
N LEU A 181 -4.71 -2.41 8.53
CA LEU A 181 -4.07 -1.12 8.78
C LEU A 181 -3.75 -1.03 10.27
N PHE A 182 -2.47 -1.04 10.63
CA PHE A 182 -2.02 -0.85 12.01
C PHE A 182 -1.55 0.59 12.22
N VAL A 183 -2.11 1.25 13.23
CA VAL A 183 -1.77 2.63 13.62
C VAL A 183 -1.42 2.67 15.10
N LYS A 184 -0.28 3.29 15.43
CA LYS A 184 0.17 3.57 16.80
C LYS A 184 1.18 4.72 16.81
N ASP A 185 1.00 5.68 17.70
CA ASP A 185 1.93 6.82 17.83
C ASP A 185 3.39 6.36 18.05
N GLY A 186 4.31 6.94 17.29
CA GLY A 186 5.74 6.58 17.31
C GLY A 186 6.12 5.37 16.45
N TRP A 187 5.14 4.70 15.83
CA TRP A 187 5.35 3.56 14.95
C TRP A 187 5.10 3.92 13.49
N TYR A 188 5.69 3.14 12.59
CA TYR A 188 5.40 3.24 11.17
C TYR A 188 4.05 2.57 10.88
N ASP A 189 3.12 3.31 10.29
CA ASP A 189 1.81 2.77 9.88
C ASP A 189 2.00 1.61 8.91
N LEU A 190 1.53 0.42 9.29
CA LEU A 190 1.61 -0.77 8.46
C LEU A 190 0.27 -1.00 7.77
N ILE A 191 0.28 -0.84 6.44
CA ILE A 191 -0.81 -1.23 5.56
C ILE A 191 -0.41 -2.51 4.86
N THR A 192 -1.18 -3.58 5.07
CA THR A 192 -0.90 -4.90 4.48
C THR A 192 -2.18 -5.68 4.25
N ALA A 193 -2.06 -6.81 3.54
CA ALA A 193 -3.15 -7.76 3.38
C ALA A 193 -2.60 -9.19 3.42
N LEU A 194 -3.33 -10.09 4.11
CA LEU A 194 -3.03 -11.52 4.11
C LEU A 194 -3.87 -12.20 3.04
N CYS A 195 -3.23 -12.96 2.15
CA CYS A 195 -3.90 -13.71 1.09
C CYS A 195 -4.08 -15.18 1.51
N ILE A 196 -5.26 -15.75 1.25
CA ILE A 196 -5.61 -17.09 1.74
C ILE A 196 -5.31 -18.15 0.68
N ASP A 197 -4.62 -19.21 1.08
CA ASP A 197 -4.35 -20.41 0.28
C ASP A 197 -5.29 -21.55 0.71
N PRO A 198 -5.89 -22.31 -0.24
CA PRO A 198 -5.76 -22.18 -1.70
C PRO A 198 -6.66 -21.12 -2.32
N ASP A 199 -6.12 -20.36 -3.28
CA ASP A 199 -6.89 -19.46 -4.13
C ASP A 199 -6.33 -19.46 -5.57
N PRO A 200 -7.19 -19.54 -6.61
CA PRO A 200 -6.75 -19.65 -8.00
C PRO A 200 -6.00 -18.41 -8.54
N TYR A 201 -6.08 -17.26 -7.87
CA TYR A 201 -5.50 -16.00 -8.33
C TYR A 201 -4.26 -15.56 -7.52
N LEU A 202 -3.72 -16.40 -6.62
CA LEU A 202 -2.52 -16.06 -5.83
C LEU A 202 -1.30 -15.71 -6.70
N THR A 203 -1.17 -16.32 -7.87
CA THR A 203 -0.04 -16.08 -8.79
C THR A 203 -0.35 -15.07 -9.88
N SER A 204 -1.58 -14.53 -9.92
CA SER A 204 -2.05 -13.71 -11.03
C SER A 204 -2.90 -12.51 -10.61
N ASP A 205 -2.85 -12.08 -9.34
CA ASP A 205 -3.60 -10.94 -8.80
C ASP A 205 -3.57 -9.73 -9.75
N ALA A 206 -4.76 -9.23 -10.12
CA ALA A 206 -4.93 -8.15 -11.08
C ALA A 206 -4.20 -6.85 -10.70
N VAL A 207 -3.91 -6.65 -9.41
CA VAL A 207 -3.21 -5.47 -8.87
C VAL A 207 -1.85 -5.80 -8.26
N PHE A 208 -1.36 -7.02 -8.47
CA PHE A 208 -0.03 -7.47 -8.01
C PHE A 208 0.17 -7.39 -6.47
N GLY A 209 -0.89 -7.44 -5.67
CA GLY A 209 -0.87 -7.27 -4.22
C GLY A 209 -0.31 -8.45 -3.43
N VAL A 210 -0.17 -9.62 -4.04
CA VAL A 210 0.28 -10.84 -3.37
C VAL A 210 1.78 -10.82 -3.10
N LYS A 211 2.17 -11.07 -1.85
CA LYS A 211 3.56 -11.33 -1.46
C LYS A 211 3.64 -12.71 -0.83
N SER A 212 4.69 -13.48 -1.16
CA SER A 212 4.87 -14.85 -0.65
C SER A 212 4.86 -14.94 0.87
N SER A 213 5.41 -13.95 1.57
CA SER A 213 5.41 -13.87 3.04
C SER A 213 4.04 -13.55 3.65
N LEU A 214 3.07 -13.11 2.84
CA LEU A 214 1.72 -12.73 3.26
C LEU A 214 0.67 -13.75 2.80
N ILE A 215 1.08 -14.90 2.24
CA ILE A 215 0.19 -16.02 1.93
C ILE A 215 0.05 -16.89 3.18
N VAL A 216 -1.19 -17.13 3.61
CA VAL A 216 -1.53 -17.91 4.80
C VAL A 216 -2.44 -19.08 4.46
N LYS A 217 -2.30 -20.18 5.19
CA LYS A 217 -3.20 -21.34 5.11
C LYS A 217 -4.11 -21.34 6.32
N LEU A 218 -5.40 -21.55 6.09
CA LEU A 218 -6.34 -21.76 7.18
C LEU A 218 -6.08 -23.10 7.85
N GLN A 219 -6.23 -23.09 9.18
CA GLN A 219 -6.10 -24.27 10.02
C GLN A 219 -7.45 -24.53 10.69
N LYS A 220 -7.63 -25.71 11.26
CA LYS A 220 -8.78 -25.97 12.14
C LYS A 220 -8.43 -25.62 13.57
N ILE A 221 -9.31 -24.89 14.25
CA ILE A 221 -9.12 -24.58 15.66
C ILE A 221 -9.07 -25.88 16.49
N SER A 222 -8.07 -25.99 17.36
CA SER A 222 -7.93 -27.12 18.29
C SER A 222 -8.97 -27.05 19.41
N GLU A 223 -9.20 -28.16 20.10
CA GLU A 223 -10.10 -28.21 21.26
C GLU A 223 -9.65 -27.26 22.38
N GLU A 224 -8.33 -27.18 22.63
CA GLU A 224 -7.75 -26.30 23.64
C GLU A 224 -8.04 -24.82 23.35
N LEU A 225 -7.81 -24.37 22.10
CA LEU A 225 -8.07 -23.00 21.68
C LEU A 225 -9.57 -22.70 21.61
N ALA A 226 -10.38 -23.67 21.16
CA ALA A 226 -11.83 -23.56 21.14
C ALA A 226 -12.39 -23.29 22.54
N ASN A 227 -11.93 -24.04 23.55
CA ASN A 227 -12.32 -23.85 24.94
C ASN A 227 -11.81 -22.52 25.51
N HIS A 228 -10.56 -22.14 25.21
CA HIS A 228 -9.96 -20.91 25.72
C HIS A 228 -10.67 -19.65 25.21
N TYR A 229 -11.01 -19.60 23.91
CA TYR A 229 -11.62 -18.44 23.26
C TYR A 229 -13.15 -18.55 23.12
N ASN A 230 -13.76 -19.59 23.67
CA ASN A 230 -15.20 -19.88 23.54
C ASN A 230 -15.69 -19.86 22.08
N ILE A 231 -14.96 -20.61 21.23
CA ILE A 231 -15.19 -20.75 19.78
C ILE A 231 -15.57 -22.21 19.50
N PRO A 232 -16.50 -22.49 18.56
CA PRO A 232 -16.78 -23.85 18.12
C PRO A 232 -15.53 -24.60 17.63
N GLN A 233 -15.32 -25.82 18.13
CA GLN A 233 -14.26 -26.71 17.65
C GLN A 233 -14.39 -26.98 16.15
N GLY A 234 -13.27 -27.00 15.42
CA GLY A 234 -13.26 -27.26 13.98
C GLY A 234 -13.67 -26.07 13.09
N MET A 235 -13.91 -24.89 13.67
CA MET A 235 -13.95 -23.62 12.93
C MET A 235 -12.61 -23.37 12.23
N GLU A 236 -12.63 -22.67 11.09
CA GLU A 236 -11.40 -22.20 10.45
C GLU A 236 -10.67 -21.18 11.34
N LEU A 237 -9.35 -21.25 11.31
CA LEU A 237 -8.43 -20.47 12.10
C LEU A 237 -7.37 -19.84 11.18
N LEU A 238 -7.24 -18.52 11.24
CA LEU A 238 -6.13 -17.78 10.67
C LEU A 238 -5.20 -17.33 11.79
N THR A 239 -3.91 -17.66 11.68
CA THR A 239 -2.87 -17.14 12.58
C THR A 239 -1.79 -16.41 11.79
N TYR A 240 -1.31 -15.30 12.34
CA TYR A 240 -0.22 -14.53 11.74
C TYR A 240 0.48 -13.63 12.76
N ASP A 241 1.80 -13.51 12.65
CA ASP A 241 2.61 -12.60 13.47
C ASP A 241 3.01 -11.38 12.64
N PHE A 242 2.51 -10.22 12.99
CA PHE A 242 2.90 -8.94 12.42
C PHE A 242 4.08 -8.34 13.19
N VAL A 243 5.06 -7.83 12.43
CA VAL A 243 6.18 -7.09 12.99
C VAL A 243 6.05 -5.63 12.59
N LEU A 244 5.96 -4.74 13.57
CA LEU A 244 6.02 -3.29 13.36
C LEU A 244 7.43 -2.78 13.61
N ILE A 245 7.75 -1.65 12.97
CA ILE A 245 8.98 -0.90 13.18
C ILE A 245 8.63 0.53 13.59
N THR A 246 9.53 1.19 14.28
CA THR A 246 9.36 2.61 14.62
C THR A 246 9.40 3.49 13.37
N SER A 247 8.80 4.67 13.43
CA SER A 247 8.85 5.62 12.31
C SER A 247 10.31 5.95 11.93
N ASP A 248 11.20 6.05 12.91
CA ASP A 248 12.64 6.34 12.72
C ASP A 248 13.42 5.19 12.06
N GLU A 249 13.04 3.95 12.29
CA GLU A 249 13.63 2.78 11.63
C GLU A 249 13.23 2.68 10.17
N SER A 250 11.99 3.09 9.83
CA SER A 250 11.44 3.00 8.47
C SER A 250 12.16 3.90 7.45
N ALA A 251 12.82 4.97 7.89
CA ALA A 251 13.50 5.91 7.01
C ALA A 251 14.78 5.34 6.37
N ARG A 252 15.48 4.43 7.06
CA ARG A 252 16.83 3.96 6.70
C ARG A 252 16.90 2.97 5.50
N PRO A 253 15.93 2.06 5.28
CA PRO A 253 15.98 1.09 4.18
C PRO A 253 15.63 1.64 2.79
N ARG A 254 14.81 2.70 2.71
CA ARG A 254 14.40 3.32 1.43
C ARG A 254 15.62 3.90 0.70
N ASP A 255 16.49 4.58 1.44
CA ASP A 255 17.74 5.16 0.93
C ASP A 255 18.69 4.12 0.33
N LYS A 256 18.86 2.98 1.00
CA LYS A 256 19.74 1.90 0.54
C LYS A 256 19.24 1.22 -0.74
N LYS A 257 17.92 1.01 -0.88
CA LYS A 257 17.35 0.40 -2.10
C LYS A 257 17.31 1.38 -3.28
N ALA A 258 17.08 2.67 -3.02
CA ALA A 258 17.08 3.70 -4.04
C ALA A 258 18.46 3.84 -4.72
N LEU A 259 19.53 3.70 -3.95
CA LEU A 259 20.91 3.70 -4.46
C LEU A 259 21.31 2.43 -5.23
N GLY A 260 20.70 1.29 -4.94
CA GLY A 260 21.10 -0.01 -5.52
C GLY A 260 20.59 -0.29 -6.93
N ASN A 261 19.54 0.43 -7.39
CA ASN A 261 18.78 0.04 -8.59
C ASN A 261 18.67 1.12 -9.68
N ILE A 262 19.28 2.30 -9.50
CA ILE A 262 19.05 3.42 -10.42
C ILE A 262 20.37 3.81 -11.10
N PHE A 263 20.37 3.64 -12.43
CA PHE A 263 21.43 3.92 -13.41
C PHE A 263 22.68 3.03 -13.35
N PRO A 264 22.75 1.92 -14.10
CA PRO A 264 23.99 1.14 -14.28
C PRO A 264 25.12 1.92 -14.97
N CYS A 265 24.91 3.18 -15.37
CA CYS A 265 25.85 3.99 -16.14
C CYS A 265 26.04 5.43 -15.63
N ARG A 266 25.55 5.81 -14.44
CA ARG A 266 25.77 7.16 -13.86
C ARG A 266 25.94 7.11 -12.34
N GLU A 267 26.93 7.83 -11.83
CA GLU A 267 27.06 8.06 -10.38
C GLU A 267 25.83 8.83 -9.86
N CYS A 268 25.32 8.44 -8.69
CA CYS A 268 24.13 9.02 -8.08
C CYS A 268 24.45 9.49 -6.66
N ALA A 269 23.91 10.65 -6.28
CA ALA A 269 23.98 11.17 -4.92
C ALA A 269 22.57 11.17 -4.29
N LEU A 270 22.50 11.00 -2.96
CA LEU A 270 21.25 11.20 -2.22
C LEU A 270 21.08 12.67 -1.86
N VAL A 271 19.99 13.27 -2.32
CA VAL A 271 19.52 14.59 -1.86
C VAL A 271 18.14 14.39 -1.27
N ASN A 272 17.95 14.66 0.03
CA ASN A 272 16.67 14.46 0.74
C ASN A 272 16.05 13.06 0.54
N HIS A 273 16.83 11.99 0.70
CA HIS A 273 16.39 10.60 0.53
C HIS A 273 16.01 10.20 -0.91
N LEU A 274 16.30 11.04 -1.90
CA LEU A 274 16.08 10.76 -3.32
C LEU A 274 17.40 10.60 -4.08
N PRO A 275 17.55 9.55 -4.90
CA PRO A 275 18.71 9.39 -5.77
C PRO A 275 18.59 10.37 -6.94
N VAL A 276 19.54 11.28 -7.03
CA VAL A 276 19.66 12.24 -8.13
C VAL A 276 20.93 11.89 -8.91
N PRO A 277 20.88 11.86 -10.26
CA PRO A 277 22.09 11.71 -11.07
C PRO A 277 23.10 12.80 -10.69
N ASP A 278 24.34 12.42 -10.38
CA ASP A 278 25.41 13.39 -10.16
C ASP A 278 25.77 14.03 -11.51
N LEU A 279 25.22 15.22 -11.74
CA LEU A 279 25.47 16.01 -12.94
C LEU A 279 26.79 16.80 -12.85
N ASN A 280 27.50 16.73 -11.71
CA ASN A 280 28.66 17.57 -11.40
C ASN A 280 29.93 16.76 -11.04
N SER A 281 30.21 15.65 -11.76
CA SER A 281 31.48 14.92 -11.65
C SER A 281 32.71 15.67 -12.23
N THR A 282 32.77 16.99 -12.03
CA THR A 282 33.99 17.78 -12.10
C THR A 282 34.27 18.42 -10.74
N LYS A 283 35.09 17.72 -9.94
CA LYS A 283 35.90 18.21 -8.81
C LYS A 283 35.27 19.27 -7.91
N ARG A 284 34.82 18.86 -6.73
CA ARG A 284 34.98 19.69 -5.51
C ARG A 284 35.78 18.90 -4.48
N GLU A 285 36.97 19.40 -4.22
CA GLU A 285 37.85 18.97 -3.13
C GLU A 285 37.17 19.23 -1.77
N ASN A 286 37.50 18.33 -0.84
CA ASN A 286 37.27 18.37 0.61
C ASN A 286 36.87 19.71 1.21
N LEU A 287 35.83 19.70 2.04
CA LEU A 287 35.82 20.46 3.29
C LEU A 287 34.92 19.73 4.30
N ASP A 288 35.60 19.07 5.23
CA ASP A 288 35.05 18.41 6.41
C ASP A 288 34.71 19.46 7.49
N SER A 289 33.64 19.19 8.24
CA SER A 289 33.31 19.70 9.58
C SER A 289 33.17 21.22 9.80
N GLN A 290 31.96 21.66 10.20
CA GLN A 290 31.74 22.37 11.47
C GLN A 290 30.25 22.51 11.80
N ASN A 291 29.96 22.19 13.06
CA ASN A 291 28.68 22.30 13.76
C ASN A 291 28.42 23.77 14.14
N THR A 292 27.20 24.30 13.98
CA THR A 292 26.54 25.21 14.95
C THR A 292 25.12 25.58 14.53
N SER A 293 24.29 25.71 15.55
CA SER A 293 22.86 26.02 15.55
C SER A 293 22.53 27.48 15.19
N ASN A 294 21.24 27.69 14.89
CA ASN A 294 20.42 28.90 14.99
C ASN A 294 20.11 29.72 13.71
N THR A 295 18.80 29.77 13.46
CA THR A 295 17.99 30.95 13.09
C THR A 295 18.04 31.50 11.64
N VAL A 296 16.82 31.59 11.10
CA VAL A 296 16.38 32.15 9.81
C VAL A 296 16.57 33.67 9.72
N ILE A 297 17.02 34.19 8.57
CA ILE A 297 16.65 35.53 8.02
C ILE A 297 16.64 35.48 6.47
N TYR A 298 15.56 35.97 5.86
CA TYR A 298 15.39 36.17 4.40
C TYR A 298 16.12 37.43 3.88
N GLY A 299 16.60 37.40 2.63
CA GLY A 299 17.02 38.61 1.90
C GLY A 299 17.38 38.33 0.43
N PHE A 300 16.56 38.85 -0.49
CA PHE A 300 16.82 38.94 -1.94
C PHE A 300 18.09 39.77 -2.24
N GLN A 301 18.77 39.50 -3.37
CA GLN A 301 18.86 40.39 -4.56
C GLN A 301 19.91 39.86 -5.57
N GLU A 302 19.50 39.67 -6.83
CA GLU A 302 20.36 39.38 -8.00
C GLU A 302 21.29 40.56 -8.32
N PRO A 303 22.35 40.31 -9.12
CA PRO A 303 22.20 40.50 -10.57
C PRO A 303 22.63 39.30 -11.42
#